data_AF-A0A402C2T8-F1
#
_entry.id   AF-A0A402C2T8-F1
#
_cell.length_a   1.000
_cell.length_b   1.000
_cell.length_c   1.000
_cell.angle_alpha   90.00
_cell.angle_beta   90.00
_cell.angle_gamma   90.00
#
_symmetry.space_group_name_H-M   'P 1'
#
loop_
_entity.id
_entity.type
_entity.pdbx_description
1 polymer ?
#
loop_
_entity_poly.entity_id
_entity_poly.type
_entity_poly.pdbx_seq_one_letter_code
_entity_poly.pdbx_strand_id
1 'polypeptide(L)' 'MHMSNTAIVEGSAELHAARARYRASIGGDSHAEFVAAKVALIELGTGRKISEEEIDYL' A
#
# COMPACT_ATOMS: atom_id res chain seq x y z
N MET A 1 -8.82 -18.92 -19.54
CA MET A 1 -7.95 -18.60 -18.40
C MET A 1 -8.85 -18.33 -17.20
N HIS A 2 -8.99 -19.31 -16.31
CA HIS A 2 -9.80 -19.16 -15.09
C HIS A 2 -8.92 -18.37 -14.09
N MET A 3 -9.10 -17.05 -13.98
CA MET A 3 -8.53 -16.32 -12.84
C MET A 3 -9.33 -16.74 -11.61
N SER A 4 -8.73 -17.60 -10.79
CA SER A 4 -9.36 -18.16 -9.59
C SER A 4 -9.79 -17.05 -8.63
N ASN A 5 -11.02 -17.14 -8.11
CA ASN A 5 -11.58 -16.24 -7.10
C ASN A 5 -10.61 -15.93 -5.93
N THR A 6 -9.72 -16.87 -5.61
CA THR A 6 -8.68 -16.74 -4.58
C THR A 6 -7.78 -15.53 -4.78
N ALA A 7 -7.30 -15.27 -6.01
CA ALA A 7 -6.38 -14.15 -6.27
C ALA A 7 -7.04 -12.77 -6.08
N ILE A 8 -8.35 -12.68 -6.37
CA ILE A 8 -9.14 -11.45 -6.17
C ILE A 8 -9.38 -11.22 -4.68
N VAL A 9 -9.63 -12.28 -3.91
CA VAL A 9 -9.81 -12.20 -2.45
C VAL A 9 -8.50 -11.87 -1.74
N GLU A 10 -7.39 -12.47 -2.17
CA GLU A 10 -6.05 -12.18 -1.64
C GLU A 10 -5.63 -10.73 -1.90
N GLY A 11 -5.78 -10.23 -3.13
CA GLY A 11 -5.48 -8.83 -3.47
C GLY A 11 -6.36 -7.83 -2.69
N SER A 12 -7.61 -8.20 -2.40
CA SER A 12 -8.49 -7.40 -1.55
C SER A 12 -7.99 -7.36 -0.09
N ALA A 13 -7.61 -8.51 0.47
CA ALA A 13 -7.10 -8.61 1.84
C ALA A 13 -5.77 -7.84 2.02
N GLU A 14 -4.85 -7.94 1.05
CA GLU A 14 -3.59 -7.19 1.05
C GLU A 14 -3.82 -5.68 0.99
N LEU A 15 -4.74 -5.22 0.14
CA LEU A 15 -5.10 -3.81 0.05
C LEU A 15 -5.73 -3.29 1.36
N HIS A 16 -6.57 -4.09 1.99
CA HIS A 16 -7.17 -3.76 3.30
C HIS A 16 -6.10 -3.64 4.40
N ALA A 17 -5.14 -4.56 4.45
CA ALA A 17 -4.02 -4.52 5.39
C ALA A 17 -3.14 -3.27 5.17
N ALA A 18 -2.80 -2.96 3.92
CA ALA A 18 -2.02 -1.77 3.57
C ALA A 18 -2.75 -0.48 3.99
N ARG A 19 -4.07 -0.41 3.80
CA ARG A 19 -4.88 0.74 4.23
C ARG A 19 -4.90 0.90 5.75
N ALA A 20 -4.99 -0.20 6.50
CA ALA A 20 -4.94 -0.18 7.95
C ALA A 20 -3.58 0.31 8.46
N ARG A 21 -2.48 -0.21 7.87
CA ARG A 21 -1.11 0.20 8.19
C ARG A 21 -0.89 1.69 7.94
N TYR A 22 -1.30 2.19 6.77
CA TYR A 22 -1.19 3.62 6.45
C TYR A 22 -2.00 4.50 7.42
N ARG A 23 -3.20 4.08 7.81
CA ARG A 23 -3.98 4.83 8.81
C ARG A 23 -3.29 4.87 10.17
N ALA A 24 -2.69 3.78 10.61
CA ALA A 24 -1.95 3.73 11.87
C ALA A 24 -0.71 4.62 11.84
N SER A 25 -0.04 4.74 10.69
CA SER A 25 1.18 5.55 10.56
C SER A 25 0.94 7.06 10.55
N ILE A 26 -0.26 7.56 10.19
CA ILE A 26 -0.57 9.01 10.15
C ILE A 26 -0.41 9.68 11.52
N GLY A 27 -0.74 8.97 12.60
CA GLY A 27 -0.59 9.46 13.98
C GLY A 27 0.65 8.92 14.70
N GLY A 28 1.55 8.23 13.98
CA GLY A 28 2.75 7.63 14.56
C GLY A 28 3.95 8.56 14.50
N ASP A 29 4.99 8.21 15.26
CA ASP A 29 6.19 9.05 15.40
C ASP A 29 7.28 8.78 14.33
N SER A 30 7.04 7.81 13.43
CA SER A 30 8.01 7.40 12.41
C SER A 30 7.56 7.84 11.02
N HIS A 31 8.20 8.89 10.52
CA HIS A 31 8.02 9.35 9.14
C HIS A 31 8.40 8.27 8.11
N ALA A 32 9.47 7.51 8.36
CA ALA A 32 9.86 6.39 7.50
C ALA A 32 8.76 5.33 7.38
N GLU A 33 8.06 5.04 8.48
CA GLU A 33 6.93 4.11 8.48
C GLU A 33 5.72 4.69 7.74
N PHE A 34 5.46 5.99 7.88
CA PHE A 34 4.43 6.68 7.11
C PHE A 34 4.67 6.58 5.60
N VAL A 35 5.90 6.88 5.16
CA VAL A 35 6.29 6.80 3.76
C VAL A 35 6.14 5.36 3.26
N ALA A 36 6.73 4.38 3.95
CA ALA A 36 6.64 2.97 3.57
C ALA A 36 5.20 2.47 3.46
N ALA A 37 4.32 2.84 4.41
CA ALA A 37 2.93 2.45 4.40
C ALA A 37 2.13 3.11 3.26
N LYS A 38 2.42 4.38 2.96
CA LYS A 38 1.80 5.11 1.84
C LYS A 38 2.21 4.54 0.48
N VAL A 39 3.50 4.26 0.30
CA VAL A 39 4.02 3.61 -0.91
C VAL A 39 3.33 2.28 -1.14
N ALA A 40 3.32 1.39 -0.14
CA ALA A 40 2.68 0.07 -0.25
C ALA A 40 1.19 0.17 -0.62
N LEU A 41 0.45 1.12 -0.04
CA LEU A 41 -0.96 1.34 -0.35
C LEU A 41 -1.16 1.80 -1.80
N ILE A 42 -0.33 2.71 -2.30
CA ILE A 42 -0.44 3.19 -3.68
C ILE A 42 -0.13 2.06 -4.66
N GLU A 43 0.95 1.31 -4.42
CA GLU A 43 1.35 0.25 -5.35
C GLU A 43 0.33 -0.87 -5.43
N LEU A 44 -0.21 -1.30 -4.28
CA LEU A 44 -1.26 -2.32 -4.25
C LEU A 44 -2.60 -1.81 -4.81
N GLY A 45 -2.95 -0.55 -4.53
CA GLY A 45 -4.23 0.02 -4.94
C GLY A 45 -4.30 0.40 -6.42
N THR A 46 -3.15 0.66 -7.05
CA THR A 46 -3.08 1.13 -8.44
C THR A 46 -2.36 0.17 -9.39
N GLY A 47 -1.64 -0.81 -8.86
CA GLY A 47 -0.77 -1.71 -9.64
C GLY A 47 0.47 -1.03 -10.22
N ARG A 48 0.70 0.25 -9.88
CA ARG A 48 1.82 1.07 -10.36
C ARG A 48 2.94 1.07 -9.32
N LYS A 49 4.19 1.03 -9.77
CA LYS A 49 5.35 1.33 -8.92
C LYS A 49 5.55 2.84 -8.77
N ILE A 50 5.82 3.28 -7.55
CA ILE A 50 6.13 4.70 -7.28
C ILE A 50 7.62 4.95 -7.54
N SER A 51 7.97 6.09 -8.12
CA SER A 51 9.38 6.46 -8.35
C SER A 51 10.04 7.00 -7.07
N GLU A 52 11.37 6.96 -6.99
CA GLU A 52 12.13 7.57 -5.88
C GLU A 52 11.81 9.06 -5.73
N GLU A 53 11.69 9.79 -6.84
CA GLU A 53 11.29 11.21 -6.80
C GLU A 53 9.90 11.41 -6.18
N GLU A 54 8.94 10.53 -6.48
CA GLU A 54 7.62 10.58 -5.84
C GLU A 54 7.68 10.26 -4.34
N ILE A 55 8.60 9.38 -3.92
CA ILE A 55 8.83 9.06 -2.50
C ILE A 55 9.39 10.28 -1.77
N ASP A 56 10.29 11.04 -2.37
CA ASP A 56 10.90 12.23 -1.75
C ASP A 56 9.90 13.35 -1.44
N TYR A 57 8.73 13.36 -2.11
CA TYR A 57 7.63 14.30 -1.85
C TYR A 57 6.68 13.86 -0.71
N LEU A 58 6.89 12.67 -0.12
CA LEU A 58 6.03 12.11 0.93
C LEU A 58 6.54 12.41 2.33
#